data_AF-A0A0D6ALD2-F1
#
_entry.id   AF-A0A0D6ALD2-F1
#
_cell.length_a   1.000
_cell.length_b   1.000
_cell.length_c   1.000
_cell.angle_alpha   90.00
_cell.angle_beta   90.00
_cell.angle_gamma   90.00
#
_symmetry.space_group_name_H-M   'P 1'
#
loop_
_entity.id
_entity.type
_entity.pdbx_description
1 polymer ?
#
loop_
_entity_poly.entity_id
_entity_poly.type
_entity_poly.pdbx_seq_one_letter_code
_entity_poly.pdbx_strand_id
1 'polypeptide(L)' 'MYRFPLSNISKKLLKADNTERNIYKISLSGYGIHWLIIDEDLSIDSLLKLAQLNHYQLPKVS' A
#
# COMPACT_ATOMS: atom_id res chain seq x y z
N MET A 1 4.84 -9.82 9.05
CA MET A 1 5.02 -8.39 8.70
C MET A 1 4.85 -8.25 7.19
N TYR A 2 3.94 -7.39 6.71
CA TYR A 2 3.76 -7.13 5.27
C TYR A 2 4.69 -6.00 4.80
N ARG A 3 5.26 -6.14 3.60
CA ARG A 3 6.05 -5.10 2.93
C ARG A 3 5.66 -5.07 1.46
N PHE A 4 5.50 -3.87 0.93
CA PHE A 4 5.10 -3.65 -0.46
C PHE A 4 6.07 -2.67 -1.11
N PRO A 5 6.65 -3.00 -2.28
CA PRO A 5 7.34 -2.01 -3.09
C PRO A 5 6.36 -0.90 -3.49
N LEU A 6 6.71 0.37 -3.29
CA LEU A 6 5.83 1.50 -3.63
C LEU A 6 5.45 1.49 -5.11
N SER A 7 6.37 1.06 -5.99
CA SER A 7 6.14 0.88 -7.42
C SER A 7 4.94 -0.02 -7.75
N ASN A 8 4.58 -0.93 -6.84
CA ASN A 8 3.51 -1.90 -7.05
C ASN A 8 2.17 -1.41 -6.51
N ILE A 9 2.15 -0.38 -5.66
CA ILE A 9 0.94 0.05 -4.95
C ILE A 9 0.55 1.51 -5.24
N SER A 10 1.50 2.40 -5.54
CA SER A 10 1.18 3.79 -5.92
C SER A 10 2.37 4.48 -6.59
N LYS A 11 2.11 5.03 -7.78
CA LYS A 11 3.08 5.89 -8.48
C LYS A 11 3.28 7.23 -7.77
N LYS A 12 2.25 7.75 -7.08
CA LYS A 12 2.37 9.00 -6.32
C LYS A 12 3.30 8.80 -5.13
N LEU A 13 3.08 7.74 -4.34
CA LEU A 13 3.97 7.39 -3.22
C LEU A 13 5.39 7.09 -3.69
N LEU A 14 5.56 6.40 -4.83
CA LEU A 14 6.89 6.13 -5.39
C LEU A 14 7.67 7.42 -5.66
N LYS A 15 7.00 8.47 -6.15
CA LYS A 15 7.62 9.77 -6.45
C LYS A 15 7.67 10.73 -5.26
N ALA A 16 6.89 10.46 -4.23
CA ALA A 16 6.76 11.31 -3.06
C ALA A 16 8.07 11.40 -2.27
N ASP A 17 8.35 12.58 -1.74
CA ASP A 17 9.46 12.81 -0.82
C ASP A 17 9.15 12.33 0.61
N ASN A 18 10.10 12.53 1.53
CA ASN A 18 9.92 12.11 2.91
C ASN A 18 8.79 12.86 3.64
N THR A 19 8.61 14.15 3.37
CA THR A 19 7.58 14.97 4.01
C THR A 19 6.19 14.50 3.56
N GLU A 20 6.03 14.33 2.25
CA GLU A 20 4.81 13.84 1.63
C GLU A 20 4.42 12.45 2.14
N ARG A 21 5.39 11.54 2.31
CA ARG A 21 5.14 10.18 2.81
C ARG A 21 4.87 10.11 4.32
N ASN A 22 5.40 11.04 5.10
CA ASN A 22 5.25 11.01 6.56
C ASN A 22 4.00 11.75 7.05
N ILE A 23 3.32 12.52 6.20
CA ILE A 23 2.06 13.20 6.52
C ILE A 23 0.89 12.40 5.95
N TYR A 24 0.35 11.50 6.77
CA TYR A 24 -0.81 10.67 6.44
C TYR A 24 -1.79 10.59 7.62
N LYS A 25 -3.02 10.16 7.32
CA LYS A 25 -4.04 9.83 8.30
C LYS A 25 -4.49 8.39 8.11
N ILE A 26 -4.69 7.68 9.23
CA ILE A 26 -5.34 6.37 9.23
C ILE A 26 -6.84 6.62 9.43
N SER A 27 -7.68 5.94 8.65
CA SER A 27 -9.13 6.04 8.81
C SER A 27 -9.55 5.60 10.22
N LEU A 28 -10.64 6.18 10.75
CA LEU A 28 -11.17 5.78 12.06
C LEU A 28 -11.60 4.31 12.11
N SER A 29 -11.95 3.73 10.96
CA SER A 29 -12.22 2.30 10.82
C SER A 29 -10.95 1.43 10.89
N GLY A 30 -9.77 2.01 10.67
CA GLY A 30 -8.49 1.29 10.60
C GLY A 30 -8.17 0.64 9.25
N TYR A 31 -9.04 0.77 8.24
CA TYR A 31 -8.93 0.08 6.95
C TYR A 31 -8.41 0.94 5.79
N GLY A 32 -8.10 2.22 6.03
CA GLY A 32 -7.58 3.13 5.01
C GLY A 32 -6.40 3.96 5.51
N ILE A 33 -5.51 4.30 4.60
CA ILE A 33 -4.42 5.25 4.81
C ILE A 33 -4.52 6.31 3.73
N HIS A 34 -4.68 7.57 4.14
CA HIS A 34 -4.77 8.73 3.27
C HIS A 34 -3.55 9.62 3.44
N TRP A 35 -2.76 9.81 2.39
CA TRP A 35 -1.64 10.75 2.36
C TRP A 35 -2.13 12.13 1.92
N LEU A 36 -2.11 13.08 2.86
CA LEU A 36 -2.80 14.36 2.73
C LEU A 36 -2.21 15.27 1.64
N ILE A 37 -0.88 15.26 1.48
CA ILE A 37 -0.20 16.21 0.58
C ILE A 37 -0.38 15.81 -0.89
N ILE A 38 -0.29 14.51 -1.18
CA ILE A 38 -0.31 13.98 -2.56
C ILE A 38 -1.70 13.50 -3.00
N ASP A 39 -2.70 13.61 -2.11
CA ASP A 39 -4.07 13.15 -2.34
C ASP A 39 -4.09 11.68 -2.81
N GLU A 40 -3.49 10.81 -2.01
CA GLU A 40 -3.39 9.37 -2.31
C GLU A 40 -4.01 8.54 -1.19
N ASP A 41 -4.75 7.50 -1.59
CA ASP A 41 -5.48 6.62 -0.67
C ASP A 41 -5.14 5.15 -0.93
N LEU A 42 -4.78 4.44 0.13
CA LEU A 42 -4.63 2.99 0.09
C LEU A 42 -5.57 2.33 1.09
N SER A 43 -6.32 1.33 0.63
CA SER A 43 -7.10 0.46 1.51
C SER A 43 -6.28 -0.74 1.96
N ILE A 44 -6.38 -1.09 3.24
CA ILE A 44 -5.75 -2.27 3.82
C ILE A 44 -6.24 -3.54 3.12
N ASP A 45 -7.53 -3.63 2.79
CA ASP A 45 -8.10 -4.79 2.10
C ASP A 45 -7.47 -5.01 0.72
N SER A 46 -7.25 -3.93 -0.04
CA SER A 46 -6.58 -4.04 -1.34
C SER A 46 -5.13 -4.48 -1.20
N LEU A 47 -4.41 -3.97 -0.19
CA LEU A 47 -3.04 -4.38 0.11
C LEU A 47 -2.97 -5.86 0.51
N LEU A 48 -3.89 -6.33 1.35
CA LEU A 48 -3.97 -7.74 1.75
C LEU A 48 -4.28 -8.65 0.56
N LYS A 49 -5.21 -8.25 -0.33
CA LYS A 49 -5.52 -9.00 -1.55
C LYS A 49 -4.31 -9.09 -2.49
N LEU A 50 -3.56 -7.99 -2.66
CA LEU A 50 -2.31 -8.00 -3.44
C LEU A 50 -1.27 -8.94 -2.81
N ALA A 51 -1.13 -8.94 -1.49
CA ALA A 51 -0.24 -9.87 -0.80
C ALA A 51 -0.66 -11.32 -1.02
N GLN A 52 -1.95 -11.64 -0.96
CA GLN A 52 -2.46 -12.98 -1.25
C GLN A 52 -2.19 -13.39 -2.69
N LEU A 53 -2.49 -12.54 -3.68
CA LEU A 53 -2.21 -12.82 -5.09
C LEU A 53 -0.74 -13.11 -5.37
N ASN A 54 0.17 -12.41 -4.67
CA ASN A 54 1.61 -12.67 -4.79
C ASN A 54 2.01 -14.00 -4.13
N HIS A 55 1.36 -14.43 -3.03
CA HIS A 55 1.59 -15.76 -2.46
C HIS A 55 1.09 -16.89 -3.39
N TYR A 56 -0.02 -16.69 -4.10
CA TYR A 56 -0.55 -17.68 -5.05
C TYR A 56 0.21 -17.74 -6.38
N GLN A 57 1.14 -16.83 -6.64
CA GLN A 57 2.03 -16.83 -7.81
C GLN A 57 3.36 -17.58 -7.59
N LEU A 58 3.61 -18.12 -6.40
CA LEU A 58 4.67 -19.11 -6.24
C LEU A 58 4.29 -20.37 -7.05
N PRO A 59 5.24 -20.99 -7.79
CA PRO A 59 4.94 -22.25 -8.45
C PRO A 59 4.44 -23.23 -7.39
N LYS A 60 3.24 -23.77 -7.59
CA LYS A 60 2.79 -24.94 -6.81
C LYS A 60 3.88 -25.98 -7.00
N VAL A 61 4.67 -26.23 -5.95
CA VAL A 61 5.61 -27.35 -5.93
C VAL A 61 4.72 -28.59 -6.04
N SER A 62 4.85 -29.26 -7.18
CA SER A 62 4.21 -30.53 -7.53
C SER A 62 4.59 -31.63 -6.54
#